data_AF-A0A1U7J432-F1
#
_entry.id   AF-A0A1U7J432-F1
#
_cell.length_a   1.000
_cell.length_b   1.000
_cell.length_c   1.000
_cell.angle_alpha   90.00
_cell.angle_beta   90.00
_cell.angle_gamma   90.00
#
_symmetry.space_group_name_H-M   'P 1'
#
loop_
_entity.id
_entity.type
_entity.pdbx_description
1 polymer ?
#
loop_
_entity_poly.entity_id
_entity_poly.type
_entity_poly.pdbx_seq_one_letter_code
_entity_poly.pdbx_strand_id
1 'polypeptide(L)'
;MALAGCEQASTPETPVEPAQETQSATDSEGQTDAIATIQAIVANPVSVTLGQGEPEPAQINQTMAYGDQIHTADQALAEVGLVTGAMFRIGGNASLTLQPNQLQLNSGQMITWVEGALSEPIDIVTPAGIAGIRGTTVFVNIDDDPNAPVEIFSWEGEVAFRLADGENEVVLSSGEQLFIYPGERDIEALSQQVQPLDRAAAQERLEGSPLINGFSSPLPTRSELEATVEALD
;
A
#
# COMPACT_ATOMS: atom_id res chain seq x y z
N MET A 1 26.00 35.33 76.90
CA MET A 1 26.50 34.51 75.76
C MET A 1 26.27 35.36 74.53
N ALA A 2 27.28 36.11 74.11
CA ALA A 2 28.25 35.72 73.06
C ALA A 2 27.57 35.64 71.69
N LEU A 3 28.04 36.23 70.60
CA LEU A 3 29.15 37.13 70.27
C LEU A 3 28.89 37.54 68.80
N ALA A 4 29.35 38.74 68.43
CA ALA A 4 29.80 39.17 67.09
C ALA A 4 28.84 39.02 65.88
N GLY A 5 28.70 39.97 64.96
CA GLY A 5 29.55 41.11 64.66
C GLY A 5 29.84 41.13 63.16
N CYS A 6 29.66 42.31 62.56
CA CYS A 6 30.30 42.78 61.31
C CYS A 6 29.85 42.07 60.01
N GLU A 7 29.81 42.69 58.83
CA GLU A 7 30.31 43.97 58.33
C GLU A 7 29.64 44.24 56.96
N GLN A 8 29.46 45.52 56.62
CA GLN A 8 29.77 46.21 55.34
C GLN A 8 29.56 45.49 53.98
N ALA A 9 29.23 46.15 52.86
CA ALA A 9 28.93 47.53 52.51
C ALA A 9 28.46 47.56 51.04
N SER A 10 27.54 48.50 50.75
CA SER A 10 27.51 49.43 49.61
C SER A 10 27.74 48.98 48.16
N THR A 11 26.62 48.93 47.40
CA THR A 11 26.29 49.67 46.13
C THR A 11 27.17 49.51 44.87
N PRO A 12 26.76 50.02 43.67
CA PRO A 12 25.53 49.77 42.90
C PRO A 12 25.85 49.56 41.38
N GLU A 13 25.11 48.78 40.59
CA GLU A 13 25.16 48.92 39.12
C GLU A 13 23.80 48.68 38.43
N THR A 14 23.59 49.48 37.37
CA THR A 14 22.38 49.72 36.57
C THR A 14 22.13 48.62 35.51
N PRO A 15 21.05 48.67 34.70
CA PRO A 15 20.31 47.49 34.23
C PRO A 15 20.84 46.92 32.90
N VAL A 16 20.74 45.60 32.76
CA VAL A 16 21.00 44.90 31.50
C VAL A 16 19.85 43.92 31.24
N GLU A 17 18.97 44.30 30.31
CA GLU A 17 18.20 43.38 29.45
C GLU A 17 19.16 42.93 28.32
N PRO A 18 19.03 41.78 27.62
CA PRO A 18 17.94 40.79 27.57
C PRO A 18 18.42 39.32 27.77
N ALA A 19 17.50 38.41 28.10
CA ALA A 19 17.66 37.01 27.73
C ALA A 19 16.28 36.36 27.64
N GLN A 20 15.84 36.19 26.40
CA GLN A 20 14.74 35.35 25.99
C GLN A 20 14.88 33.99 26.66
N GLU A 21 13.83 33.56 27.35
CA GLU A 21 13.64 32.16 27.70
C GLU A 21 13.61 31.38 26.38
N THR A 22 14.72 30.73 26.06
CA THR A 22 14.82 29.73 25.02
C THR A 22 13.86 28.61 25.41
N GLN A 23 12.62 28.72 24.93
CA GLN A 23 11.73 27.59 24.76
C GLN A 23 12.55 26.52 24.03
N SER A 24 12.77 25.40 24.70
CA SER A 24 13.22 24.18 24.07
C SER A 24 12.17 23.84 23.00
N ALA A 25 12.42 24.30 21.78
CA ALA A 25 11.90 23.67 20.59
C ALA A 25 12.51 22.28 20.58
N THR A 26 11.79 21.34 21.17
CA THR A 26 11.94 19.93 20.87
C THR A 26 11.73 19.83 19.37
N ASP A 27 12.79 19.45 18.67
CA ASP A 27 12.80 19.19 17.24
C ASP A 27 11.60 18.31 16.87
N SER A 28 10.54 18.94 16.37
CA SER A 28 9.51 18.29 15.56
C SER A 28 9.98 18.39 14.12
N GLU A 29 11.06 17.67 13.83
CA GLU A 29 11.45 17.39 12.46
C GLU A 29 10.41 16.44 11.87
N GLY A 30 9.54 16.99 11.03
CA GLY A 30 8.75 16.28 10.03
C GLY A 30 8.22 14.91 10.44
N GLN A 31 7.28 14.87 11.39
CA GLN A 31 6.48 13.67 11.60
C GLN A 31 5.57 13.51 10.38
N THR A 32 6.08 12.86 9.33
CA THR A 32 5.27 12.45 8.19
C THR A 32 4.17 11.55 8.75
N ASP A 33 2.91 11.98 8.64
CA ASP A 33 1.79 11.24 9.20
C ASP A 33 1.82 9.79 8.70
N ALA A 34 1.75 8.83 9.62
CA ALA A 34 1.71 7.42 9.26
C ALA A 34 0.40 7.12 8.51
N ILE A 35 0.51 6.58 7.29
CA ILE A 35 -0.63 6.29 6.41
C ILE A 35 -0.84 4.79 6.19
N ALA A 36 0.16 3.97 6.51
CA ALA A 36 0.06 2.52 6.45
C ALA A 36 0.73 1.86 7.66
N THR A 37 0.35 0.62 7.92
CA THR A 37 0.98 -0.22 8.94
C THR A 37 1.08 -1.66 8.44
N ILE A 38 2.26 -2.26 8.59
CA ILE A 38 2.46 -3.69 8.30
C ILE A 38 1.75 -4.52 9.37
N GLN A 39 0.75 -5.29 8.95
CA GLN A 39 -0.09 -6.11 9.83
C GLN A 39 0.46 -7.52 10.01
N ALA A 40 1.03 -8.09 8.96
CA ALA A 40 1.59 -9.44 8.99
C ALA A 40 2.78 -9.60 8.03
N ILE A 41 3.70 -10.48 8.41
CA ILE A 41 4.80 -10.98 7.58
C ILE A 41 4.80 -12.50 7.74
N VAL A 42 4.51 -13.24 6.67
CA VAL A 42 4.42 -14.70 6.72
C VAL A 42 5.75 -15.35 6.37
N ALA A 43 6.45 -14.79 5.40
CA ALA A 43 7.70 -15.31 4.87
C ALA A 43 8.68 -14.17 4.61
N ASN A 44 9.96 -14.46 4.77
CA ASN A 44 11.05 -13.51 4.67
C ASN A 44 11.92 -13.79 3.44
N PRO A 45 12.65 -12.79 2.94
CA PRO A 45 12.72 -11.41 3.43
C PRO A 45 11.60 -10.49 2.90
N VAL A 46 11.09 -9.63 3.78
CA VAL A 46 10.36 -8.41 3.44
C VAL A 46 11.21 -7.24 3.92
N SER A 47 11.41 -6.23 3.08
CA SER A 47 12.16 -5.02 3.42
C SER A 47 11.35 -3.76 3.13
N VAL A 48 11.61 -2.72 3.92
CA VAL A 48 11.04 -1.38 3.70
C VAL A 48 12.16 -0.37 3.47
N THR A 49 11.87 0.62 2.65
CA THR A 49 12.69 1.83 2.52
C THR A 49 11.86 2.99 3.03
N LEU A 50 12.25 3.57 4.17
CA LEU A 50 11.53 4.68 4.79
C LEU A 50 12.15 6.01 4.35
N GLY A 51 11.34 6.89 3.74
CA GLY A 51 11.77 8.16 3.18
C GLY A 51 12.88 8.01 2.13
N GLN A 52 14.06 8.58 2.41
CA GLN A 52 15.26 8.48 1.56
C GLN A 52 16.34 7.57 2.19
N GLY A 53 15.94 6.70 3.11
CA GLY A 53 16.83 5.79 3.82
C GLY A 53 17.33 4.62 2.96
N GLU A 54 18.09 3.72 3.59
CA GLU A 54 18.46 2.44 3.00
C GLU A 54 17.36 1.39 3.25
N PRO A 55 17.28 0.33 2.43
CA PRO A 55 16.36 -0.77 2.68
C PRO A 55 16.69 -1.49 3.99
N GLU A 56 15.69 -1.65 4.86
CA GLU A 56 15.81 -2.34 6.14
C GLU A 56 14.78 -3.48 6.25
N PRO A 57 15.05 -4.55 7.03
CA PRO A 57 14.05 -5.59 7.27
C PRO A 57 12.75 -5.02 7.85
N ALA A 58 11.63 -5.39 7.24
CA ALA A 58 10.32 -4.97 7.68
C ALA A 58 9.94 -5.59 9.04
N GLN A 59 9.14 -4.87 9.82
CA GLN A 59 8.65 -5.32 11.12
C GLN A 59 7.12 -5.26 11.18
N ILE A 60 6.52 -6.17 11.94
CA ILE A 60 5.08 -6.10 12.23
C ILE A 60 4.81 -4.86 13.08
N ASN A 61 3.71 -4.15 12.78
CA ASN A 61 3.36 -2.82 13.31
C ASN A 61 4.29 -1.69 12.86
N GLN A 62 5.18 -1.93 11.89
CA GLN A 62 5.95 -0.85 11.27
C GLN A 62 4.99 0.12 10.58
N THR A 63 5.01 1.37 11.03
CA THR A 63 4.28 2.46 10.39
C THR A 63 5.05 2.94 9.17
N MET A 64 4.31 3.32 8.13
CA MET A 64 4.86 3.85 6.89
C MET A 64 4.11 5.10 6.46
N ALA A 65 4.80 5.97 5.75
CA ALA A 65 4.31 7.23 5.22
C ALA A 65 4.31 7.23 3.68
N TYR A 66 3.77 8.29 3.09
CA TYR A 66 3.87 8.47 1.63
C TYR A 66 5.33 8.59 1.19
N GLY A 67 5.63 7.97 0.04
CA GLY A 67 6.98 7.86 -0.50
C GLY A 67 7.74 6.62 -0.02
N ASP A 68 7.30 5.99 1.07
CA ASP A 68 7.92 4.75 1.55
C ASP A 68 7.66 3.59 0.59
N GLN A 69 8.59 2.64 0.60
CA GLN A 69 8.55 1.47 -0.28
C GLN A 69 8.52 0.17 0.52
N ILE A 70 7.83 -0.83 -0.02
CA ILE A 70 7.79 -2.19 0.48
C ILE A 70 8.28 -3.11 -0.63
N HIS A 71 9.21 -3.98 -0.27
CA HIS A 71 9.77 -4.99 -1.16
C HIS A 71 9.61 -6.37 -0.54
N THR A 72 9.15 -7.33 -1.34
CA THR A 72 9.09 -8.75 -0.98
C THR A 72 10.05 -9.52 -1.89
N ALA A 73 10.73 -10.53 -1.37
CA ALA A 73 11.36 -11.54 -2.22
C ALA A 73 10.35 -12.61 -2.65
N ASP A 74 10.74 -13.47 -3.59
CA ASP A 74 9.98 -14.58 -4.19
C ASP A 74 8.83 -15.13 -3.31
N GLN A 75 9.15 -15.90 -2.28
CA GLN A 75 8.13 -16.54 -1.41
C GLN A 75 7.68 -15.66 -0.24
N ALA A 76 8.20 -14.43 -0.13
CA ALA A 76 7.89 -13.53 0.97
C ALA A 76 6.48 -12.92 0.77
N LEU A 77 5.73 -12.81 1.87
CA LEU A 77 4.38 -12.27 1.86
C LEU A 77 4.24 -11.26 2.99
N ALA A 78 3.62 -10.13 2.67
CA ALA A 78 3.28 -9.09 3.64
C ALA A 78 1.81 -8.66 3.50
N GLU A 79 1.18 -8.35 4.62
CA GLU A 79 -0.14 -7.71 4.70
C GLU A 79 0.03 -6.31 5.28
N VAL A 80 -0.62 -5.33 4.65
CA VAL A 80 -0.51 -3.92 5.00
C VAL A 80 -1.91 -3.32 5.06
N GLY A 81 -2.19 -2.61 6.14
CA GLY A 81 -3.42 -1.83 6.30
C GLY A 81 -3.15 -0.35 6.11
N LEU A 82 -4.02 0.32 5.35
CA LEU A 82 -4.00 1.77 5.17
C LEU A 82 -4.97 2.45 6.13
N VAL A 83 -4.66 3.70 6.50
CA VAL A 83 -5.57 4.53 7.32
C VAL A 83 -6.89 4.87 6.62
N THR A 84 -6.96 4.68 5.29
CA THR A 84 -8.15 4.88 4.47
C THR A 84 -9.18 3.74 4.60
N GLY A 85 -8.83 2.64 5.27
CA GLY A 85 -9.66 1.44 5.41
C GLY A 85 -9.42 0.37 4.33
N ALA A 86 -8.58 0.65 3.33
CA ALA A 86 -8.11 -0.40 2.44
C ALA A 86 -6.98 -1.22 3.05
N MET A 87 -6.93 -2.47 2.61
CA MET A 87 -5.88 -3.41 2.95
C MET A 87 -5.36 -4.06 1.70
N PHE A 88 -4.10 -4.47 1.72
CA PHE A 88 -3.54 -5.26 0.65
C PHE A 88 -2.57 -6.31 1.18
N ARG A 89 -2.43 -7.38 0.41
CA ARG A 89 -1.33 -8.35 0.56
C ARG A 89 -0.48 -8.33 -0.68
N ILE A 90 0.83 -8.39 -0.51
CA ILE A 90 1.82 -8.43 -1.59
C ILE A 90 2.79 -9.60 -1.43
N GLY A 91 3.33 -10.05 -2.56
CA GLY A 91 4.33 -11.11 -2.62
C GLY A 91 4.86 -11.35 -4.04
N GLY A 92 5.70 -12.36 -4.24
CA GLY A 92 6.19 -12.74 -5.57
C GLY A 92 7.13 -11.71 -6.16
N ASN A 93 8.22 -11.38 -5.46
CA ASN A 93 9.18 -10.33 -5.88
C ASN A 93 8.53 -8.93 -6.02
N ALA A 94 7.52 -8.63 -5.20
CA ALA A 94 6.80 -7.37 -5.32
C ALA A 94 7.63 -6.16 -4.88
N SER A 95 7.48 -5.06 -5.61
CA SER A 95 8.01 -3.74 -5.32
C SER A 95 6.87 -2.73 -5.37
N LEU A 96 6.52 -2.15 -4.22
CA LEU A 96 5.40 -1.23 -4.07
C LEU A 96 5.84 0.06 -3.39
N THR A 97 5.40 1.20 -3.94
CA THR A 97 5.57 2.52 -3.32
C THR A 97 4.21 3.06 -2.88
N LEU A 98 4.14 3.58 -1.66
CA LEU A 98 2.94 4.23 -1.14
C LEU A 98 2.87 5.67 -1.66
N GLN A 99 1.77 6.03 -2.31
CA GLN A 99 1.52 7.37 -2.83
C GLN A 99 0.17 7.90 -2.34
N PRO A 100 -0.06 9.22 -2.34
CA PRO A 100 -1.37 9.77 -2.00
C PRO A 100 -2.49 9.16 -2.86
N ASN A 101 -3.42 8.46 -2.21
CA ASN A 101 -4.54 7.73 -2.84
C ASN A 101 -4.14 6.71 -3.90
N GLN A 102 -2.88 6.28 -3.89
CA GLN A 102 -2.30 5.44 -4.93
C GLN A 102 -1.37 4.39 -4.34
N LEU A 103 -1.49 3.18 -4.87
CA LEU A 103 -0.57 2.08 -4.62
C LEU A 103 0.23 1.86 -5.90
N GLN A 104 1.49 2.30 -5.93
CA GLN A 104 2.33 2.14 -7.11
C GLN A 104 3.02 0.78 -7.06
N LEU A 105 2.45 -0.21 -7.74
CA LEU A 105 3.00 -1.55 -7.87
C LEU A 105 3.85 -1.63 -9.14
N ASN A 106 5.16 -1.88 -8.98
CA ASN A 106 6.10 -1.95 -10.11
C ASN A 106 6.41 -3.38 -10.56
N SER A 107 6.27 -4.36 -9.67
CA SER A 107 6.50 -5.79 -9.91
C SER A 107 5.72 -6.63 -8.90
N GLY A 108 5.59 -7.93 -9.20
CA GLY A 108 5.04 -8.95 -8.32
C GLY A 108 3.52 -8.97 -8.25
N GLN A 109 3.01 -9.56 -7.17
CA GLN A 109 1.60 -9.85 -6.98
C GLN A 109 1.01 -9.01 -5.86
N MET A 110 -0.22 -8.56 -6.06
CA MET A 110 -0.99 -7.85 -5.06
C MET A 110 -2.46 -8.27 -5.10
N ILE A 111 -3.05 -8.45 -3.92
CA ILE A 111 -4.50 -8.46 -3.76
C ILE A 111 -4.88 -7.34 -2.81
N THR A 112 -5.81 -6.48 -3.23
CA THR A 112 -6.27 -5.32 -2.47
C THR A 112 -7.76 -5.45 -2.25
N TRP A 113 -8.21 -5.16 -1.04
CA TRP A 113 -9.62 -5.11 -0.69
C TRP A 113 -9.90 -3.90 0.20
N VAL A 114 -11.17 -3.54 0.28
CA VAL A 114 -11.65 -2.44 1.12
C VAL A 114 -12.45 -3.01 2.28
N GLU A 115 -12.11 -2.62 3.51
CA GLU A 115 -12.97 -2.87 4.66
C GLU A 115 -13.89 -1.67 4.91
N GLY A 116 -15.20 -1.87 4.68
CA GLY A 116 -16.20 -0.82 4.90
C GLY A 116 -16.26 0.21 3.77
N ALA A 117 -16.53 1.48 4.11
CA ALA A 117 -16.57 2.56 3.13
C ALA A 117 -15.22 3.26 3.07
N LEU A 118 -14.66 3.38 1.86
CA LEU A 118 -13.49 4.23 1.65
C LEU A 118 -13.83 5.69 1.93
N SER A 119 -12.92 6.39 2.61
CA SER A 119 -12.99 7.85 2.69
C SER A 119 -12.69 8.50 1.34
N GLU A 120 -11.81 7.88 0.54
CA GLU A 120 -11.37 8.35 -0.77
C GLU A 120 -11.08 7.16 -1.71
N PRO A 121 -11.31 7.26 -3.03
CA PRO A 121 -10.96 6.21 -3.99
C PRO A 121 -9.46 5.88 -3.94
N ILE A 122 -9.13 4.62 -4.21
CA ILE A 122 -7.74 4.16 -4.26
C ILE A 122 -7.46 3.60 -5.64
N ASP A 123 -6.36 4.08 -6.23
CA ASP A 123 -5.87 3.65 -7.52
C ASP A 123 -4.65 2.73 -7.32
N ILE A 124 -4.57 1.64 -8.08
CA ILE A 124 -3.35 0.85 -8.23
C ILE A 124 -2.67 1.31 -9.52
N VAL A 125 -1.48 1.88 -9.40
CA VAL A 125 -0.68 2.30 -10.55
C VAL A 125 0.31 1.19 -10.88
N THR A 126 0.29 0.76 -12.14
CA THR A 126 1.17 -0.26 -12.69
C THR A 126 1.92 0.29 -13.90
N PRO A 127 2.96 -0.38 -14.41
CA PRO A 127 3.61 0.00 -15.66
C PRO A 127 2.66 0.01 -16.88
N ALA A 128 1.55 -0.74 -16.83
CA ALA A 128 0.57 -0.82 -17.91
C ALA A 128 -0.51 0.27 -17.84
N GLY A 129 -0.77 0.84 -16.66
CA GLY A 129 -1.86 1.77 -16.45
C GLY A 129 -2.34 1.80 -15.01
N ILE A 130 -3.55 2.33 -14.81
CA ILE A 130 -4.13 2.63 -13.51
C ILE A 130 -5.42 1.82 -13.33
N ALA A 131 -5.50 1.04 -12.26
CA ALA A 131 -6.70 0.31 -11.86
C ALA A 131 -7.35 0.98 -10.65
N GLY A 132 -8.47 1.66 -10.86
CA GLY A 132 -9.26 2.28 -9.80
C GLY A 132 -10.18 1.26 -9.12
N ILE A 133 -10.04 1.14 -7.80
CA ILE A 133 -10.83 0.23 -6.97
C ILE A 133 -12.16 0.90 -6.59
N ARG A 134 -13.28 0.32 -7.02
CA ARG A 134 -14.63 0.85 -6.76
C ARG A 134 -15.32 0.11 -5.61
N GLY A 135 -14.61 -0.03 -4.48
CA GLY A 135 -15.12 -0.67 -3.25
C GLY A 135 -15.02 -2.20 -3.25
N THR A 136 -13.95 -2.75 -3.81
CA THR A 136 -13.90 -4.13 -4.30
C THR A 136 -12.65 -4.90 -3.93
N THR A 137 -12.64 -6.21 -4.20
CA THR A 137 -11.43 -7.03 -4.13
C THR A 137 -10.82 -7.18 -5.52
N VAL A 138 -9.61 -6.65 -5.71
CA VAL A 138 -8.86 -6.70 -6.97
C VAL A 138 -7.56 -7.47 -6.79
N PHE A 139 -7.21 -8.27 -7.79
CA PHE A 139 -5.90 -8.91 -7.92
C PHE A 139 -5.14 -8.29 -9.08
N VAL A 140 -3.86 -8.02 -8.87
CA VAL A 140 -2.92 -7.53 -9.89
C VAL A 140 -1.66 -8.39 -9.86
N ASN A 141 -1.19 -8.81 -11.03
CA ASN A 141 0.07 -9.53 -11.20
C ASN A 141 0.91 -8.86 -12.28
N ILE A 142 2.16 -8.54 -11.93
CA ILE A 142 3.19 -8.03 -12.82
C ILE A 142 4.35 -9.02 -12.76
N ASP A 143 4.48 -9.82 -13.81
CA ASP A 143 5.52 -10.84 -13.90
C ASP A 143 6.93 -10.21 -13.99
N ASP A 144 7.95 -10.99 -13.63
CA ASP A 144 9.36 -10.58 -13.74
C ASP A 144 9.84 -10.55 -15.22
N ASP A 145 9.14 -11.22 -16.14
CA ASP A 145 9.38 -11.07 -17.58
C ASP A 145 8.82 -9.72 -18.08
N PRO A 146 9.67 -8.79 -18.57
CA PRO A 146 9.22 -7.48 -19.05
C PRO A 146 8.36 -7.54 -20.32
N ASN A 147 8.17 -8.72 -20.93
CA ASN A 147 7.28 -8.93 -22.08
C ASN A 147 5.95 -9.59 -21.70
N ALA A 148 5.83 -10.11 -20.47
CA ALA A 148 4.59 -10.68 -20.00
C ALA A 148 3.53 -9.57 -19.79
N PRO A 149 2.24 -9.90 -19.95
CA PRO A 149 1.19 -8.93 -19.69
C PRO A 149 1.07 -8.65 -18.20
N VAL A 150 0.69 -7.41 -17.86
CA VAL A 150 0.11 -7.12 -16.55
C VAL A 150 -1.28 -7.72 -16.51
N GLU A 151 -1.55 -8.54 -15.51
CA GLU A 151 -2.86 -9.13 -15.28
C GLU A 151 -3.61 -8.33 -14.23
N ILE A 152 -4.87 -8.00 -14.53
CA ILE A 152 -5.82 -7.41 -13.58
C ILE A 152 -7.03 -8.32 -13.54
N PHE A 153 -7.46 -8.70 -12.34
CA PHE A 153 -8.61 -9.56 -12.12
C PHE A 153 -9.51 -8.96 -11.03
N SER A 154 -10.80 -8.81 -11.32
CA SER A 154 -11.79 -8.38 -10.34
C SER A 154 -12.39 -9.62 -9.66
N TRP A 155 -12.05 -9.86 -8.41
CA TRP A 155 -12.64 -10.97 -7.64
C TRP A 155 -14.10 -10.69 -7.30
N GLU A 156 -14.41 -9.48 -6.85
CA GLU A 156 -15.76 -9.08 -6.47
C GLU A 156 -15.94 -7.58 -6.73
N GLY A 157 -17.12 -7.20 -7.20
CA GLY A 157 -17.52 -5.89 -7.70
C GLY A 157 -16.83 -5.45 -9.00
N GLU A 158 -16.71 -4.13 -9.20
CA GLU A 158 -16.10 -3.50 -10.37
C GLU A 158 -14.68 -2.95 -10.13
N VAL A 159 -13.84 -3.01 -11.17
CA VAL A 159 -12.54 -2.35 -11.26
C VAL A 159 -12.51 -1.55 -12.55
N ALA A 160 -12.14 -0.27 -12.48
CA ALA A 160 -11.98 0.56 -13.66
C ALA A 160 -10.51 0.69 -14.03
N PHE A 161 -10.13 0.18 -15.19
CA PHE A 161 -8.79 0.28 -15.72
C PHE A 161 -8.69 1.40 -16.76
N ARG A 162 -7.66 2.24 -16.67
CA ARG A 162 -7.28 3.20 -17.72
C ARG A 162 -5.80 3.09 -18.04
N LEU A 163 -5.44 3.34 -19.29
CA LEU A 163 -4.04 3.53 -19.66
C LEU A 163 -3.51 4.82 -19.01
N ALA A 164 -2.20 4.86 -18.69
CA ALA A 164 -1.61 5.98 -17.94
C ALA A 164 -1.82 7.36 -18.61
N ASP A 165 -1.82 7.40 -19.94
CA ASP A 165 -1.98 8.62 -20.75
C ASP A 165 -3.42 8.79 -21.28
N GLY A 166 -4.35 7.91 -20.91
CA GLY A 166 -5.71 7.85 -21.46
C GLY A 166 -6.77 8.40 -20.51
N GLU A 167 -7.80 9.04 -21.07
CA GLU A 167 -8.98 9.48 -20.32
C GLU A 167 -10.09 8.42 -20.26
N ASN A 168 -10.10 7.49 -21.23
CA ASN A 168 -11.08 6.42 -21.30
C ASN A 168 -10.70 5.27 -20.37
N GLU A 169 -11.73 4.59 -19.87
CA GLU A 169 -11.61 3.47 -18.95
C GLU A 169 -12.35 2.24 -19.49
N VAL A 170 -11.80 1.07 -19.17
CA VAL A 170 -12.41 -0.24 -19.33
C VAL A 170 -12.85 -0.70 -17.94
N VAL A 171 -14.10 -1.11 -17.79
CA VAL A 171 -14.62 -1.62 -16.52
C VAL A 171 -14.59 -3.14 -16.57
N LEU A 172 -13.97 -3.75 -15.56
CA LEU A 172 -14.00 -5.18 -15.30
C LEU A 172 -15.04 -5.43 -14.21
N SER A 173 -15.98 -6.33 -14.47
CA SER A 173 -16.98 -6.84 -13.54
C SER A 173 -16.41 -8.01 -12.73
N SER A 174 -17.15 -8.46 -11.73
CA SER A 174 -16.75 -9.60 -10.89
C SER A 174 -16.52 -10.84 -11.74
N GLY A 175 -15.38 -11.51 -11.53
CA GLY A 175 -14.99 -12.68 -12.31
C GLY A 175 -14.39 -12.35 -13.68
N GLU A 176 -14.24 -11.07 -14.05
CA GLU A 176 -13.57 -10.68 -15.29
C GLU A 176 -12.09 -10.36 -15.07
N GLN A 177 -11.29 -10.68 -16.08
CA GLN A 177 -9.86 -10.40 -16.14
C GLN A 177 -9.49 -9.64 -17.42
N LEU A 178 -8.39 -8.90 -17.32
CA LEU A 178 -7.76 -8.20 -18.43
C LEU A 178 -6.26 -8.44 -18.39
N PHE A 179 -5.68 -8.74 -19.56
CA PHE A 179 -4.24 -8.85 -19.76
C PHE A 179 -3.77 -7.68 -20.61
N ILE A 180 -2.83 -6.88 -20.10
CA ILE A 180 -2.32 -5.69 -20.78
C ILE A 180 -0.86 -5.92 -21.12
N TYR A 181 -0.58 -6.09 -22.41
CA TYR A 181 0.79 -6.27 -22.88
C TYR A 181 1.60 -4.97 -22.84
N PRO A 182 2.91 -5.04 -22.59
CA PRO A 182 3.79 -3.88 -22.60
C PRO A 182 3.67 -3.07 -23.90
N GLY A 183 3.47 -1.76 -23.76
CA GLY A 183 3.36 -0.83 -24.89
C GLY A 183 1.97 -0.74 -25.53
N GLU A 184 0.96 -1.41 -24.97
CA GLU A 184 -0.44 -1.20 -25.36
C GLU A 184 -0.88 0.25 -25.17
N ARG A 185 -1.62 0.77 -26.14
CA ARG A 185 -2.07 2.18 -26.19
C ARG A 185 -3.53 2.34 -26.62
N ASP A 186 -4.16 1.26 -27.06
CA ASP A 186 -5.53 1.29 -27.56
C ASP A 186 -6.50 0.74 -26.51
N ILE A 187 -7.13 1.67 -25.79
CA ILE A 187 -8.13 1.36 -24.77
C ILE A 187 -9.40 0.72 -25.36
N GLU A 188 -9.77 1.04 -26.61
CA GLU A 188 -10.93 0.42 -27.26
C GLU A 188 -10.61 -1.05 -27.58
N ALA A 189 -9.41 -1.34 -28.07
CA ALA A 189 -8.96 -2.71 -28.29
C ALA A 189 -8.88 -3.51 -26.97
N LEU A 190 -8.43 -2.90 -25.87
CA LEU A 190 -8.43 -3.53 -24.55
C LEU A 190 -9.84 -3.83 -24.04
N SER A 191 -10.81 -2.95 -24.28
CA SER A 191 -12.21 -3.19 -23.88
C SER A 191 -12.79 -4.46 -24.49
N GLN A 192 -12.33 -4.84 -25.69
CA GLN A 192 -12.75 -6.07 -26.38
C GLN A 192 -12.00 -7.32 -25.91
N GLN A 193 -10.96 -7.16 -25.09
CA GLN A 193 -10.13 -8.24 -24.55
C GLN A 193 -10.49 -8.61 -23.10
N VAL A 194 -11.41 -7.86 -22.48
CA VAL A 194 -12.00 -8.27 -21.19
C VAL A 194 -12.69 -9.61 -21.39
N GLN A 195 -12.35 -10.56 -20.53
CA GLN A 195 -12.89 -11.91 -20.60
C GLN A 195 -13.23 -12.42 -19.20
N PRO A 196 -14.30 -13.23 -19.08
CA PRO A 196 -14.56 -13.94 -17.84
C PRO A 196 -13.41 -14.93 -17.56
N LEU A 197 -13.07 -15.08 -16.29
CA LEU A 197 -12.21 -16.16 -15.83
C LEU A 197 -13.01 -17.47 -15.86
N ASP A 198 -12.41 -18.53 -16.37
CA ASP A 198 -13.01 -19.87 -16.32
C ASP A 198 -13.17 -20.34 -14.87
N ARG A 199 -14.29 -20.98 -14.52
CA ARG A 199 -14.56 -21.43 -13.15
C ARG A 199 -13.43 -22.31 -12.59
N ALA A 200 -12.88 -23.22 -13.39
CA ALA A 200 -11.81 -24.12 -12.91
C ALA A 200 -10.52 -23.33 -12.64
N ALA A 201 -10.19 -22.36 -13.49
CA ALA A 201 -9.06 -21.46 -13.27
C ALA A 201 -9.26 -20.57 -12.04
N ALA A 202 -10.48 -20.07 -11.83
CA ALA A 202 -10.83 -19.29 -10.65
C ALA A 202 -10.73 -20.11 -9.36
N GLN A 203 -11.22 -21.35 -9.38
CA GLN A 203 -11.10 -22.30 -8.26
C GLN A 203 -9.63 -22.60 -7.96
N GLU A 204 -8.83 -22.90 -8.98
CA GLU A 204 -7.39 -23.15 -8.82
C GLU A 204 -6.69 -21.94 -8.19
N ARG A 205 -7.02 -20.73 -8.63
CA ARG A 205 -6.46 -19.50 -8.05
C ARG A 205 -6.92 -19.29 -6.60
N LEU A 206 -8.20 -19.53 -6.30
CA LEU A 206 -8.77 -19.40 -4.96
C LEU A 206 -8.10 -20.37 -3.96
N GLU A 207 -7.82 -21.60 -4.38
CA GLU A 207 -7.19 -22.63 -3.55
C GLU A 207 -5.68 -22.51 -3.48
N GLY A 208 -5.04 -22.12 -4.59
CA GLY A 208 -3.59 -22.13 -4.75
C GLY A 208 -2.90 -20.82 -4.38
N SER A 209 -3.61 -19.69 -4.35
CA SER A 209 -2.97 -18.38 -4.14
C SER A 209 -2.40 -18.23 -2.72
N PRO A 210 -1.10 -17.95 -2.56
CA PRO A 210 -0.51 -17.62 -1.27
C PRO A 210 -1.03 -16.30 -0.69
N LEU A 211 -1.47 -15.35 -1.53
CA LEU A 211 -2.06 -14.11 -1.06
C LEU A 211 -3.45 -14.33 -0.42
N ILE A 212 -4.15 -15.39 -0.82
CA ILE A 212 -5.44 -15.76 -0.23
C ILE A 212 -5.24 -16.70 0.98
N ASN A 213 -4.39 -17.72 0.83
CA ASN A 213 -4.31 -18.86 1.76
C ASN A 213 -3.05 -18.87 2.64
N GLY A 214 -2.07 -18.02 2.37
CA GLY A 214 -0.77 -18.04 3.05
C GLY A 214 -0.76 -17.36 4.42
N PHE A 215 -1.79 -16.59 4.75
CA PHE A 215 -1.88 -15.83 6.00
C PHE A 215 -2.66 -16.60 7.06
N SER A 216 -2.29 -16.42 8.33
CA SER A 216 -3.02 -17.05 9.45
C SER A 216 -4.44 -16.52 9.60
N SER A 217 -4.66 -15.25 9.22
CA SER A 217 -5.97 -14.64 9.15
C SER A 217 -6.52 -14.81 7.74
N PRO A 218 -7.74 -15.35 7.57
CA PRO A 218 -8.37 -15.44 6.26
C PRO A 218 -8.62 -14.03 5.69
N LEU A 219 -8.72 -13.93 4.36
CA LEU A 219 -9.22 -12.70 3.75
C LEU A 219 -10.64 -12.41 4.25
N PRO A 220 -10.94 -11.18 4.69
CA PRO A 220 -12.29 -10.80 5.10
C PRO A 220 -13.32 -11.03 3.99
N THR A 221 -12.93 -10.83 2.73
CA THR A 221 -13.79 -11.01 1.55
C THR A 221 -13.82 -12.44 1.00
N ARG A 222 -13.36 -13.44 1.78
CA ARG A 222 -13.24 -14.81 1.28
C ARG A 222 -14.57 -15.40 0.82
N SER A 223 -15.66 -15.15 1.54
CA SER A 223 -17.00 -15.63 1.15
C SER A 223 -17.44 -15.08 -0.20
N GLU A 224 -17.10 -13.83 -0.47
CA GLU A 224 -17.41 -13.13 -1.70
C GLU A 224 -16.60 -13.70 -2.87
N LEU A 225 -15.32 -13.99 -2.65
CA LEU A 225 -14.47 -14.68 -3.62
C LEU A 225 -15.04 -16.06 -3.98
N GLU A 226 -15.43 -16.85 -2.98
CA GLU A 226 -16.07 -18.16 -3.16
C GLU A 226 -17.38 -18.03 -3.96
N ALA A 227 -18.22 -17.06 -3.61
CA ALA A 227 -19.47 -16.80 -4.33
C ALA A 227 -19.24 -16.39 -5.80
N THR A 228 -18.21 -15.60 -6.10
CA THR A 228 -17.83 -15.29 -7.49
C THR A 228 -17.47 -16.56 -8.25
N VAL A 229 -16.64 -17.45 -7.67
CA VAL A 229 -16.26 -18.71 -8.34
C VAL A 229 -17.49 -19.57 -8.63
N GLU A 230 -18.42 -19.68 -7.67
CA GLU A 230 -19.66 -20.42 -7.86
C GLU A 230 -20.56 -19.83 -8.96
N ALA A 231 -20.50 -18.51 -9.19
CA ALA A 231 -21.28 -17.80 -10.19
C ALA A 231 -20.68 -17.84 -11.60
N LEU A 232 -19.38 -18.12 -11.75
CA LEU A 232 -18.74 -18.30 -13.06
C LEU A 232 -19.29 -19.56 -13.76
N ASP A 233 -19.44 -19.53 -15.08
CA ASP A 233 -19.94 -20.67 -15.87
C ASP A 233 -18.88 -21.75 -16.12
#